data_AF-A0A5J5U0C7-F1
#
_entry.id   AF-A0A5J5U0C7-F1
#
_cell.length_a   1.000
_cell.length_b   1.000
_cell.length_c   1.000
_cell.angle_alpha   90.00
_cell.angle_beta   90.00
_cell.angle_gamma   90.00
#
_symmetry.space_group_name_H-M   'P 1'
#
loop_
_entity.id
_entity.type
_entity.pdbx_description
1 polymer ?
#
loop_
_entity_poly.entity_id
_entity_poly.type
_entity_poly.pdbx_seq_one_letter_code
_entity_poly.pdbx_strand_id
1 'polypeptide(L)'
;MSSLLSTSSSISRKKYDVFLSFRGEDTRKNFTDHLYDALNRNGIVTFRDDPNLEAGEEIAPELLKVIQQSWCSVIVFSETYAFSGRCLEELAEIVKQKNGNGHKVFPIFYHVDPSDLRKQKEKVEKAFAKHEERYKENKDKIQKWRNALIEVANIKGWHLHDRHESEFIGDIVKKISAKLCQTYPVVHDELVGISSRLEELYSKINIGEDDVRIIGICGMGGVGKTTLARVVYTQMSPHFEGKSFLADIREVSNKCGLVSLQKQLLSQILPNECFNFFNVHDGNAIISHRLSSRKVLVVLDDVDNLQHLKCLVGRRDWFSLGSRIIVTTRDEHLLLSYRIDDVYKPTTLNLDEALRLFNLKAFDSDTMPKYGFIKLSKHVVHYADGLPLALEVLGSFLCGRDTIQWRSAIERLEQDSNKEILDTLRISFDGLEEREKNIFLDIACFFNGEKKDFVMKVLDGCEFFPDIGIEVLIKKSLIKVSDDNQYLHMHALLQEMGRKIVEEKCIDEPGKRCRLWKERDVHHVLTKNTVTEMIKSMIIDN
;
A
#
# COMPACT_ATOMS: atom_id res chain seq x y z
N MET A 1 -21.76 -3.75 -30.80
CA MET A 1 -22.36 -3.33 -29.51
C MET A 1 -21.23 -2.86 -28.61
N SER A 2 -21.43 -1.71 -28.00
CA SER A 2 -20.42 -0.78 -27.45
C SER A 2 -19.40 -1.43 -26.53
N SER A 3 -18.12 -1.33 -26.92
CA SER A 3 -16.97 -1.53 -26.04
C SER A 3 -16.92 -0.41 -25.00
N LEU A 4 -17.33 -0.72 -23.78
CA LEU A 4 -17.06 0.13 -22.62
C LEU A 4 -15.55 0.10 -22.37
N LEU A 5 -14.85 1.13 -22.83
CA LEU A 5 -13.48 1.43 -22.43
C LEU A 5 -13.47 1.63 -20.91
N SER A 6 -12.85 0.69 -20.19
CA SER A 6 -12.50 0.83 -18.79
C SER A 6 -11.52 2.01 -18.67
N THR A 7 -12.02 3.17 -18.25
CA THR A 7 -11.16 4.29 -17.88
C THR A 7 -10.51 3.99 -16.53
N SER A 8 -9.36 3.32 -16.53
CA SER A 8 -8.42 3.54 -15.44
C SER A 8 -7.95 4.98 -15.58
N SER A 9 -8.45 5.89 -14.75
CA SER A 9 -7.90 7.25 -14.70
C SER A 9 -6.53 7.18 -14.03
N SER A 10 -5.50 6.78 -14.79
CA SER A 10 -4.14 7.08 -14.39
C SER A 10 -4.06 8.61 -14.32
N ILE A 11 -3.75 9.15 -13.13
CA ILE A 11 -3.51 10.58 -12.98
C ILE A 11 -2.35 10.90 -13.93
N SER A 12 -2.64 11.61 -15.02
CA SER A 12 -1.61 11.93 -15.99
C SER A 12 -0.54 12.76 -15.30
N ARG A 13 0.73 12.33 -15.43
CA ARG A 13 1.85 13.07 -14.86
C ARG A 13 1.85 14.47 -15.46
N LYS A 14 1.76 15.46 -14.59
CA LYS A 14 1.79 16.87 -14.97
C LYS A 14 3.19 17.21 -15.52
N LYS A 15 3.27 18.19 -16.42
CA LYS A 15 4.54 18.60 -17.03
C LYS A 15 5.51 19.15 -15.98
N TYR A 16 4.97 19.83 -14.98
CA TYR A 16 5.70 20.34 -13.84
C TYR A 16 5.14 19.73 -12.55
N ASP A 17 6.01 19.48 -11.59
CA ASP A 17 5.63 19.03 -10.26
C ASP A 17 5.15 20.23 -9.41
N VAL A 18 5.87 21.35 -9.48
CA VAL A 18 5.60 22.55 -8.66
C VAL A 18 5.55 23.80 -9.52
N PHE A 19 4.56 24.65 -9.29
CA PHE A 19 4.55 26.05 -9.71
C PHE A 19 4.85 26.96 -8.51
N LEU A 20 5.91 27.78 -8.60
CA LEU A 20 6.22 28.77 -7.56
C LEU A 20 5.54 30.11 -7.86
N SER A 21 4.59 30.52 -7.01
CA SER A 21 4.05 31.89 -7.01
C SER A 21 4.67 32.68 -5.87
N PHE A 22 5.27 33.82 -6.19
CA PHE A 22 5.99 34.65 -5.23
C PHE A 22 6.11 36.07 -5.77
N ARG A 23 6.38 37.02 -4.88
CA ARG A 23 6.74 38.37 -5.30
C ARG A 23 8.24 38.44 -5.58
N GLY A 24 8.58 38.71 -6.84
CA GLY A 24 9.96 38.73 -7.31
C GLY A 24 10.85 39.77 -6.61
N GLU A 25 10.31 40.96 -6.32
CA GLU A 25 11.04 42.02 -5.60
C GLU A 25 11.44 41.61 -4.18
N ASP A 26 10.64 40.76 -3.54
CA ASP A 26 10.81 40.44 -2.12
C ASP A 26 11.74 39.24 -1.92
N THR A 27 11.53 38.19 -2.72
CA THR A 27 12.11 36.87 -2.41
C THR A 27 12.93 36.20 -3.52
N ARG A 28 13.03 36.80 -4.72
CA ARG A 28 13.60 36.11 -5.91
C ARG A 28 15.04 35.67 -5.74
N LYS A 29 15.87 36.49 -5.09
CA LYS A 29 17.33 36.28 -4.96
C LYS A 29 17.75 35.73 -3.58
N ASN A 30 16.80 35.37 -2.73
CA ASN A 30 17.04 34.87 -1.38
C ASN A 30 16.27 33.55 -1.17
N PHE A 31 15.35 33.50 -0.21
CA PHE A 31 14.47 32.38 0.11
C PHE A 31 13.93 31.62 -1.11
N THR A 32 13.31 32.30 -2.09
CA THR A 32 12.70 31.61 -3.25
C THR A 32 13.76 31.03 -4.19
N ASP A 33 14.97 31.62 -4.26
CA ASP A 33 16.08 31.04 -5.02
C ASP A 33 16.55 29.72 -4.40
N HIS A 34 16.78 29.74 -3.09
CA HIS A 34 17.18 28.55 -2.34
C HIS A 34 16.11 27.47 -2.36
N LEU A 35 14.83 27.84 -2.25
CA LEU A 35 13.72 26.88 -2.37
C LEU A 35 13.67 26.25 -3.75
N TYR A 36 13.78 27.04 -4.82
CA TYR A 36 13.79 26.55 -6.19
C TYR A 36 14.96 25.60 -6.47
N ASP A 37 16.17 25.98 -6.07
CA ASP A 37 17.36 25.15 -6.21
C ASP A 37 17.25 23.85 -5.40
N ALA A 38 16.76 23.92 -4.16
CA ALA A 38 16.56 22.74 -3.32
C ALA A 38 15.52 21.77 -3.91
N LEU A 39 14.41 22.27 -4.47
CA LEU A 39 13.41 21.44 -5.17
C LEU A 39 14.05 20.72 -6.37
N ASN A 40 14.76 21.45 -7.22
CA ASN A 40 15.39 20.87 -8.42
C ASN A 40 16.51 19.87 -8.09
N ARG A 41 17.33 20.13 -7.06
CA ARG A 41 18.35 19.18 -6.59
C ARG A 41 17.77 17.85 -6.11
N ASN A 42 16.51 17.86 -5.66
CA ASN A 42 15.77 16.67 -5.27
C ASN A 42 14.94 16.07 -6.43
N GLY A 43 15.18 16.50 -7.67
CA GLY A 43 14.52 15.96 -8.86
C GLY A 43 13.06 16.40 -9.04
N ILE A 44 12.61 17.42 -8.30
CA ILE A 44 11.25 17.97 -8.40
C ILE A 44 11.23 19.03 -9.50
N VAL A 45 10.54 18.74 -10.60
CA VAL A 45 10.48 19.60 -11.78
C VAL A 45 9.67 20.86 -11.46
N THR A 46 10.37 21.94 -11.14
CA THR A 46 9.76 23.16 -10.63
C THR A 46 9.75 24.25 -11.69
N PHE A 47 8.59 24.87 -11.92
CA PHE A 47 8.50 26.09 -12.71
C PHE A 47 8.67 27.31 -11.81
N ARG A 48 9.58 28.20 -12.19
CA ARG A 48 9.79 29.52 -11.59
C ARG A 48 9.81 30.56 -12.70
N ASP A 49 8.94 31.55 -12.59
CA ASP A 49 8.82 32.62 -13.59
C ASP A 49 10.10 33.48 -13.70
N ASP A 50 10.56 33.72 -14.94
CA ASP A 50 11.74 34.52 -15.30
C ASP A 50 11.30 35.95 -15.71
N PRO A 51 11.88 37.01 -15.11
CA PRO A 51 11.47 38.39 -15.38
C PRO A 51 11.83 38.96 -16.75
N ASN A 52 12.52 38.23 -17.63
CA ASN A 52 12.83 38.75 -18.97
C ASN A 52 11.62 38.83 -19.91
N LEU A 53 10.44 38.37 -19.48
CA LEU A 53 9.16 38.66 -20.11
C LEU A 53 8.65 40.02 -19.63
N GLU A 54 8.65 40.97 -20.56
CA GLU A 54 8.35 42.40 -20.41
C GLU A 54 7.20 42.73 -19.47
N ALA A 55 7.34 43.87 -18.79
CA ALA A 55 6.41 44.45 -17.83
C ALA A 55 5.00 44.68 -18.41
N GLY A 56 4.18 43.63 -18.43
CA GLY A 56 2.73 43.66 -18.62
C GLY A 56 2.05 43.08 -17.37
N GLU A 57 0.95 43.71 -16.94
CA GLU A 57 0.23 43.38 -15.71
C GLU A 57 -0.83 42.29 -15.89
N GLU A 58 -1.00 41.82 -17.12
CA GLU A 58 -1.82 40.65 -17.44
C GLU A 58 -0.94 39.41 -17.46
N ILE A 59 -1.47 38.32 -16.91
CA ILE A 59 -0.78 37.04 -16.95
C ILE A 59 -0.69 36.59 -18.41
N ALA A 60 0.54 36.36 -18.88
CA ALA A 60 0.75 35.72 -20.18
C ALA A 60 -0.07 34.41 -20.23
N PRO A 61 -0.88 34.16 -21.28
CA PRO A 61 -1.68 32.92 -21.39
C PRO A 61 -0.87 31.63 -21.18
N GLU A 62 0.43 31.71 -21.44
CA GLU A 62 1.41 30.66 -21.19
C GLU A 62 1.57 30.31 -19.70
N LEU A 63 1.57 31.30 -18.80
CA LEU A 63 1.70 31.08 -17.36
C LEU A 63 0.45 30.41 -16.78
N LEU A 64 -0.75 30.76 -17.27
CA LEU A 64 -2.00 30.07 -16.91
C LEU A 64 -1.96 28.60 -17.33
N LYS A 65 -1.42 28.30 -18.52
CA LYS A 65 -1.21 26.92 -18.97
C LYS A 65 -0.22 26.19 -18.08
N VAL A 66 0.84 26.84 -17.62
CA VAL A 66 1.80 26.23 -16.70
C VAL A 66 1.12 25.85 -15.38
N ILE A 67 0.31 26.73 -14.78
CA ILE A 67 -0.43 26.41 -13.55
C ILE A 67 -1.31 25.16 -13.75
N GLN A 68 -2.00 25.06 -14.89
CA GLN A 68 -2.82 23.88 -15.26
C GLN A 68 -1.98 22.62 -15.49
N GLN A 69 -0.75 22.78 -15.94
CA GLN A 69 0.23 21.72 -16.21
C GLN A 69 1.13 21.42 -15.01
N SER A 70 0.86 22.01 -13.84
CA SER A 70 1.55 21.72 -12.58
C SER A 70 0.71 20.79 -11.70
N TRP A 71 1.37 19.96 -10.88
CA TRP A 71 0.67 19.14 -9.88
C TRP A 71 0.25 19.96 -8.65
N CYS A 72 1.11 20.87 -8.20
CA CYS A 72 0.78 21.80 -7.14
C CYS A 72 1.30 23.22 -7.40
N SER A 73 0.78 24.16 -6.62
CA SER A 73 1.35 25.51 -6.47
C SER A 73 1.83 25.73 -5.05
N VAL A 74 3.08 26.17 -4.93
CA VAL A 74 3.66 26.67 -3.68
C VAL A 74 3.65 28.19 -3.73
N ILE A 75 3.01 28.81 -2.75
CA ILE A 75 2.77 30.26 -2.74
C ILE A 75 3.57 30.87 -1.60
N VAL A 76 4.56 31.70 -1.92
CA VAL A 76 5.38 32.41 -0.94
C VAL A 76 4.75 33.78 -0.68
N PHE A 77 3.95 33.86 0.39
CA PHE A 77 3.41 35.12 0.86
C PHE A 77 4.49 35.92 1.59
N SER A 78 4.95 36.98 0.93
CA SER A 78 5.84 37.99 1.49
C SER A 78 5.06 39.25 1.87
N GLU A 79 5.70 40.14 2.61
CA GLU A 79 5.08 41.32 3.20
C GLU A 79 4.40 42.24 2.18
N THR A 80 4.92 42.31 0.95
CA THR A 80 4.33 43.13 -0.12
C THR A 80 3.71 42.31 -1.25
N TYR A 81 3.48 41.01 -1.08
CA TYR A 81 2.89 40.12 -2.10
C TYR A 81 1.61 40.71 -2.73
N ALA A 82 0.68 41.18 -1.90
CA ALA A 82 -0.61 41.73 -2.34
C ALA A 82 -0.51 43.01 -3.19
N PHE A 83 0.63 43.73 -3.18
CA PHE A 83 0.81 44.91 -4.02
C PHE A 83 1.05 44.57 -5.50
N SER A 84 1.29 43.30 -5.84
CA SER A 84 1.49 42.84 -7.23
C SER A 84 0.17 42.33 -7.81
N GLY A 85 -0.37 43.04 -8.81
CA GLY A 85 -1.57 42.60 -9.53
C GLY A 85 -1.37 41.26 -10.24
N ARG A 86 -0.15 41.00 -10.75
CA ARG A 86 0.22 39.72 -11.36
C ARG A 86 0.17 38.57 -10.35
N CYS A 87 0.75 38.74 -9.16
CA CYS A 87 0.70 37.72 -8.10
C CYS A 87 -0.76 37.43 -7.66
N LEU A 88 -1.59 38.46 -7.55
CA LEU A 88 -3.02 38.28 -7.21
C LEU A 88 -3.83 37.58 -8.31
N GLU A 89 -3.52 37.85 -9.58
CA GLU A 89 -4.16 37.13 -10.68
C GLU A 89 -3.70 35.66 -10.73
N GLU A 90 -2.42 35.37 -10.42
CA GLU A 90 -1.88 34.00 -10.38
C GLU A 90 -2.60 33.23 -9.27
N LEU A 91 -2.72 33.85 -8.11
CA LEU A 91 -3.44 33.31 -6.95
C LEU A 91 -4.90 32.98 -7.29
N ALA A 92 -5.56 33.86 -8.04
CA ALA A 92 -6.94 33.66 -8.45
C ALA A 92 -7.11 32.50 -9.45
N GLU A 93 -6.16 32.31 -10.38
CA GLU A 93 -6.16 31.14 -11.26
C GLU A 93 -5.84 29.85 -10.47
N ILE A 94 -4.88 29.88 -9.54
CA ILE A 94 -4.54 28.73 -8.69
C ILE A 94 -5.78 28.25 -7.92
N VAL A 95 -6.54 29.17 -7.33
CA VAL A 95 -7.79 28.85 -6.61
C VAL A 95 -8.83 28.24 -7.55
N LYS A 96 -8.97 28.77 -8.77
CA LYS A 96 -9.85 28.19 -9.78
C LYS A 96 -9.44 26.75 -10.14
N GLN A 97 -8.16 26.49 -10.32
CA GLN A 97 -7.64 25.15 -10.62
C GLN A 97 -7.79 24.19 -9.43
N LYS A 98 -7.62 24.68 -8.20
CA LYS A 98 -7.84 23.91 -6.97
C LYS A 98 -9.30 23.44 -6.89
N ASN A 99 -10.24 24.34 -7.11
CA ASN A 99 -11.68 24.06 -6.96
C ASN A 99 -12.24 23.23 -8.13
N GLY A 100 -11.70 23.37 -9.34
CA GLY A 100 -12.17 22.64 -10.53
C GLY A 100 -11.46 21.33 -10.82
N ASN A 101 -10.15 21.24 -10.57
CA ASN A 101 -9.28 20.18 -11.09
C ASN A 101 -8.43 19.47 -10.02
N GLY A 102 -8.72 19.69 -8.73
CA GLY A 102 -8.01 19.04 -7.62
C GLY A 102 -6.56 19.49 -7.41
N HIS A 103 -6.17 20.63 -8.00
CA HIS A 103 -4.83 21.22 -7.90
C HIS A 103 -4.42 21.43 -6.44
N LYS A 104 -3.23 20.94 -6.04
CA LYS A 104 -2.77 21.06 -4.65
C LYS A 104 -2.17 22.45 -4.40
N VAL A 105 -2.46 23.04 -3.25
CA VAL A 105 -2.01 24.40 -2.90
C VAL A 105 -1.31 24.37 -1.55
N PHE A 106 -0.10 24.91 -1.52
CA PHE A 106 0.74 24.95 -0.32
C PHE A 106 1.23 26.37 -0.03
N PRO A 107 0.62 27.08 0.94
CA PRO A 107 1.08 28.40 1.31
C PRO A 107 2.30 28.37 2.24
N ILE A 108 3.25 29.25 1.99
CA ILE A 108 4.39 29.58 2.84
C ILE A 108 4.22 31.03 3.28
N PHE A 109 4.23 31.26 4.58
CA PHE A 109 4.12 32.57 5.19
C PHE A 109 5.52 33.06 5.59
N TYR A 110 6.14 33.87 4.73
CA TYR A 110 7.51 34.35 4.85
C TYR A 110 7.51 35.76 5.48
N HIS A 111 7.78 35.82 6.78
CA HIS A 111 7.69 37.05 7.59
C HIS A 111 6.32 37.75 7.51
N VAL A 112 5.24 36.98 7.39
CA VAL A 112 3.85 37.47 7.35
C VAL A 112 2.96 36.66 8.27
N ASP A 113 2.09 37.32 9.03
CA ASP A 113 1.05 36.64 9.80
C ASP A 113 -0.13 36.28 8.87
N PRO A 114 -0.55 35.00 8.81
CA PRO A 114 -1.70 34.59 8.00
C PRO A 114 -2.99 35.35 8.32
N SER A 115 -3.14 35.83 9.56
CA SER A 115 -4.32 36.57 9.99
C SER A 115 -4.44 37.93 9.31
N ASP A 116 -3.33 38.56 8.92
CA ASP A 116 -3.32 39.82 8.16
C ASP A 116 -3.82 39.59 6.73
N LEU A 117 -3.44 38.46 6.13
CA LEU A 117 -3.92 38.04 4.81
C LEU A 117 -5.42 37.67 4.85
N ARG A 118 -5.86 36.92 5.88
CA ARG A 118 -7.26 36.49 6.06
C ARG A 118 -8.20 37.67 6.33
N LYS A 119 -7.80 38.57 7.23
CA LYS A 119 -8.60 39.73 7.63
C LYS A 119 -8.41 40.93 6.69
N GLN A 120 -7.45 40.83 5.77
CA GLN A 120 -7.07 41.87 4.81
C GLN A 120 -6.77 43.20 5.50
N LYS A 121 -5.92 43.16 6.52
CA LYS A 121 -5.53 44.32 7.34
C LYS A 121 -4.13 44.81 7.00
N GLU A 122 -3.75 45.95 7.59
CA GLU A 122 -2.41 46.51 7.51
C GLU A 122 -1.91 46.77 6.08
N LYS A 123 -0.82 46.10 5.67
CA LYS A 123 -0.22 46.24 4.34
C LYS A 123 -1.11 45.66 3.24
N VAL A 124 -1.93 44.65 3.56
CA VAL A 124 -2.88 44.06 2.61
C VAL A 124 -4.01 45.03 2.29
N GLU A 125 -4.52 45.73 3.30
CA GLU A 125 -5.55 46.77 3.13
C GLU A 125 -5.04 47.90 2.21
N LYS A 126 -3.82 48.39 2.48
CA LYS A 126 -3.15 49.41 1.66
C LYS A 126 -2.94 48.94 0.21
N ALA A 127 -2.58 47.67 0.01
CA ALA A 127 -2.41 47.11 -1.32
C ALA A 127 -3.72 47.10 -2.11
N PHE A 128 -4.82 46.64 -1.49
CA PHE A 128 -6.12 46.64 -2.15
C PHE A 128 -6.68 48.03 -2.40
N ALA A 129 -6.46 49.00 -1.50
CA ALA A 129 -6.85 50.39 -1.74
C ALA A 129 -6.18 50.95 -3.01
N LYS A 130 -4.89 50.63 -3.22
CA LYS A 130 -4.15 51.01 -4.44
C LYS A 130 -4.72 50.34 -5.69
N HIS A 131 -5.07 49.05 -5.61
CA HIS A 131 -5.69 48.34 -6.73
C HIS A 131 -7.11 48.83 -7.03
N GLU A 132 -7.89 49.22 -6.02
CA GLU A 132 -9.22 49.84 -6.17
C GLU A 132 -9.15 51.19 -6.86
N GLU A 133 -8.13 51.99 -6.54
CA GLU A 133 -7.88 53.24 -7.23
C GLU A 133 -7.47 53.02 -8.69
N ARG A 134 -6.68 51.97 -8.95
CA ARG A 134 -6.16 51.65 -10.28
C ARG A 134 -7.19 51.00 -11.21
N TYR A 135 -8.03 50.12 -10.66
CA TYR A 135 -9.01 49.33 -11.41
C TYR A 135 -10.44 49.70 -11.01
N LYS A 136 -10.75 50.99 -10.90
CA LYS A 136 -12.05 51.54 -10.46
C LYS A 136 -13.25 50.93 -11.21
N GLU A 137 -13.06 50.58 -12.48
CA GLU A 137 -14.10 50.03 -13.36
C GLU A 137 -14.23 48.50 -13.29
N ASN A 138 -13.31 47.80 -12.62
CA ASN A 138 -13.26 46.34 -12.59
C ASN A 138 -13.35 45.78 -11.16
N LYS A 139 -14.45 46.13 -10.46
CA LYS A 139 -14.72 45.72 -9.08
C LYS A 139 -14.77 44.19 -8.92
N ASP A 140 -15.27 43.48 -9.93
CA ASP A 140 -15.36 42.01 -9.92
C ASP A 140 -13.97 41.37 -9.86
N LYS A 141 -12.99 41.92 -10.58
CA LYS A 141 -11.59 41.46 -10.54
C LYS A 141 -10.98 41.62 -9.13
N ILE A 142 -11.21 42.74 -8.49
CA ILE A 142 -10.73 43.00 -7.13
C ILE A 142 -11.39 42.04 -6.13
N GLN A 143 -12.70 41.82 -6.26
CA GLN A 143 -13.41 40.87 -5.40
C GLN A 143 -12.90 39.44 -5.58
N LYS A 144 -12.61 39.04 -6.82
CA LYS A 144 -11.99 37.74 -7.14
C LYS A 144 -10.63 37.59 -6.44
N TRP A 145 -9.78 38.61 -6.48
CA TRP A 145 -8.49 38.61 -5.79
C TRP A 145 -8.62 38.54 -4.27
N ARG A 146 -9.54 39.32 -3.69
CA ARG A 146 -9.84 39.29 -2.24
C ARG A 146 -10.27 37.88 -1.80
N ASN A 147 -11.17 37.26 -2.55
CA ASN A 147 -11.67 35.91 -2.25
C ASN A 147 -10.55 34.86 -2.35
N ALA A 148 -9.73 34.91 -3.41
CA ALA A 148 -8.63 33.98 -3.59
C ALA A 148 -7.60 34.07 -2.45
N LEU A 149 -7.28 35.29 -2.02
CA LEU A 149 -6.36 35.53 -0.90
C LEU A 149 -6.89 34.94 0.41
N ILE A 150 -8.16 35.17 0.73
CA ILE A 150 -8.81 34.60 1.93
C ILE A 150 -8.77 33.07 1.87
N GLU A 151 -9.14 32.49 0.73
CA GLU A 151 -9.25 31.04 0.58
C GLU A 151 -7.90 30.36 0.80
N VAL A 152 -6.83 30.87 0.18
CA VAL A 152 -5.49 30.29 0.33
C VAL A 152 -4.91 30.55 1.71
N ALA A 153 -5.13 31.74 2.30
CA ALA A 153 -4.64 32.03 3.64
C ALA A 153 -5.31 31.15 4.73
N ASN A 154 -6.50 30.60 4.46
CA ASN A 154 -7.18 29.64 5.34
C ASN A 154 -6.63 28.21 5.24
N ILE A 155 -5.80 27.90 4.23
CA ILE A 155 -5.14 26.60 4.13
C ILE A 155 -4.02 26.52 5.18
N LYS A 156 -3.84 25.36 5.81
CA LYS A 156 -2.70 25.09 6.70
C LYS A 156 -1.40 25.18 5.88
N GLY A 157 -0.58 26.18 6.17
CA GLY A 157 0.69 26.43 5.49
C GLY A 157 1.89 26.28 6.40
N TRP A 158 3.07 26.63 5.88
CA TRP A 158 4.31 26.66 6.63
C TRP A 158 4.65 28.08 7.06
N HIS A 159 5.15 28.22 8.29
CA HIS A 159 5.56 29.50 8.87
C HIS A 159 7.05 29.43 9.19
N LEU A 160 7.82 30.40 8.69
CA LEU A 160 9.26 30.44 8.94
C LEU A 160 9.56 30.75 10.43
N HIS A 161 8.84 31.72 11.01
CA HIS A 161 9.09 32.24 12.37
C HIS A 161 10.60 32.50 12.60
N ASP A 162 11.15 32.10 13.76
CA ASP A 162 12.56 32.30 14.13
C ASP A 162 13.46 31.11 13.70
N ARG A 163 13.05 30.28 12.73
CA ARG A 163 13.82 29.13 12.26
C ARG A 163 14.87 29.52 11.21
N HIS A 164 15.92 28.70 11.08
CA HIS A 164 16.86 28.83 9.97
C HIS A 164 16.19 28.47 8.63
N GLU A 165 16.35 29.33 7.63
CA GLU A 165 15.74 29.15 6.30
C GLU A 165 16.15 27.83 5.62
N SER A 166 17.40 27.40 5.80
CA SER A 166 17.92 26.16 5.21
C SER A 166 17.19 24.92 5.72
N GLU A 167 16.98 24.82 7.04
CA GLU A 167 16.21 23.73 7.65
C GLU A 167 14.75 23.77 7.21
N PHE A 168 14.17 24.97 7.20
CA PHE A 168 12.78 25.18 6.80
C PHE A 168 12.53 24.79 5.33
N ILE A 169 13.42 25.17 4.41
CA ILE A 169 13.38 24.75 3.01
C ILE A 169 13.52 23.23 2.90
N GLY A 170 14.45 22.63 3.66
CA GLY A 170 14.63 21.18 3.70
C GLY A 170 13.33 20.44 4.06
N ASP A 171 12.60 20.92 5.06
CA ASP A 171 11.31 20.35 5.47
C ASP A 171 10.24 20.47 4.37
N ILE A 172 10.16 21.64 3.71
CA ILE A 172 9.22 21.87 2.61
C ILE A 172 9.48 20.90 1.46
N VAL A 173 10.73 20.81 1.01
CA VAL A 173 11.14 19.92 -0.09
C VAL A 173 10.81 18.46 0.25
N LYS A 174 11.16 18.01 1.48
CA LYS A 174 10.83 16.66 1.95
C LYS A 174 9.32 16.39 1.92
N LYS A 175 8.49 17.34 2.38
CA LYS A 175 7.03 17.20 2.41
C LYS A 175 6.41 17.20 1.00
N ILE A 176 6.90 18.03 0.09
CA ILE A 176 6.43 18.08 -1.31
C ILE A 176 6.81 16.79 -2.03
N SER A 177 8.08 16.36 -1.92
CA SER A 177 8.58 15.12 -2.52
C SER A 177 7.74 13.90 -2.10
N ALA A 178 7.47 13.78 -0.79
CA ALA A 178 6.66 12.69 -0.26
C ALA A 178 5.24 12.65 -0.87
N LYS A 179 4.60 13.81 -1.03
CA LYS A 179 3.26 13.92 -1.62
C LYS A 179 3.26 13.66 -3.13
N LEU A 180 4.33 14.05 -3.83
CA LEU A 180 4.51 13.70 -5.24
C LEU A 180 4.60 12.19 -5.43
N CYS A 181 5.37 11.49 -4.59
CA CYS A 181 5.48 10.03 -4.66
C CYS A 181 4.17 9.30 -4.35
N GLN A 182 3.35 9.82 -3.43
CA GLN A 182 2.00 9.29 -3.21
C GLN A 182 1.09 9.49 -4.43
N THR A 183 1.22 10.62 -5.13
CA THR A 183 0.36 10.96 -6.27
C THR A 183 0.79 10.23 -7.55
N TYR A 184 2.10 10.08 -7.76
CA TYR A 184 2.69 9.46 -8.95
C TYR A 184 3.56 8.26 -8.55
N PRO A 185 2.95 7.14 -8.13
CA PRO A 185 3.71 5.93 -7.84
C PRO A 185 4.40 5.46 -9.12
N VAL A 186 5.71 5.23 -9.05
CA VAL A 186 6.46 4.56 -10.11
C VAL A 186 6.09 3.08 -10.09
N VAL A 187 5.05 2.71 -10.84
CA VAL A 187 4.61 1.32 -10.99
C VAL A 187 5.31 0.72 -12.19
N HIS A 188 5.99 -0.41 -12.01
CA HIS A 188 6.52 -1.20 -13.12
C HIS A 188 5.38 -1.80 -13.91
N ASP A 189 5.49 -1.84 -15.25
CA ASP A 189 4.45 -2.37 -16.14
C ASP A 189 4.04 -3.81 -15.80
N GLU A 190 4.90 -4.56 -15.10
CA GLU A 190 4.64 -5.93 -14.67
C GLU A 190 3.67 -6.06 -13.48
N LEU A 191 3.35 -4.97 -12.78
CA LEU A 191 2.55 -4.99 -11.55
C LEU A 191 1.08 -4.65 -11.81
N VAL A 192 0.25 -5.69 -11.92
CA VAL A 192 -1.18 -5.57 -12.23
C VAL A 192 -2.02 -5.30 -10.97
N GLY A 193 -2.98 -4.38 -11.06
CA GLY A 193 -3.97 -4.10 -10.00
C GLY A 193 -3.39 -3.40 -8.75
N ILE A 194 -2.15 -2.92 -8.82
CA ILE A 194 -1.45 -2.43 -7.62
C ILE A 194 -1.80 -0.98 -7.26
N SER A 195 -2.21 -0.15 -8.22
CA SER A 195 -2.38 1.30 -8.03
C SER A 195 -3.41 1.65 -6.95
N SER A 196 -4.62 1.09 -7.01
CA SER A 196 -5.67 1.33 -5.99
C SER A 196 -5.23 0.84 -4.60
N ARG A 197 -4.59 -0.33 -4.55
CA ARG A 197 -4.05 -0.92 -3.33
C ARG A 197 -2.94 -0.06 -2.71
N LEU A 198 -2.12 0.60 -3.54
CA LEU A 198 -1.09 1.53 -3.07
C LEU A 198 -1.69 2.84 -2.58
N GLU A 199 -2.70 3.39 -3.24
CA GLU A 199 -3.39 4.61 -2.77
C GLU A 199 -3.96 4.42 -1.36
N GLU A 200 -4.66 3.31 -1.14
CA GLU A 200 -5.18 2.96 0.19
C GLU A 200 -4.05 2.78 1.21
N LEU A 201 -3.00 2.04 0.86
CA LEU A 201 -1.86 1.81 1.74
C LEU A 201 -1.11 3.11 2.07
N TYR A 202 -0.91 3.99 1.11
CA TYR A 202 -0.27 5.30 1.31
C TYR A 202 -1.08 6.20 2.24
N SER A 203 -2.41 6.15 2.15
CA SER A 203 -3.28 6.90 3.06
C SER A 203 -3.08 6.48 4.53
N LYS A 204 -2.87 5.17 4.78
CA LYS A 204 -2.62 4.62 6.13
C LYS A 204 -1.22 4.98 6.63
N ILE A 205 -0.21 4.84 5.77
CA ILE A 205 1.19 5.20 6.07
C ILE A 205 1.33 6.70 6.39
N ASN A 206 0.55 7.54 5.72
CA ASN A 206 0.44 8.98 5.95
C ASN A 206 1.79 9.69 6.02
N ILE A 207 2.50 9.73 4.89
CA ILE A 207 3.86 10.28 4.82
C ILE A 207 3.82 11.80 5.01
N GLY A 208 4.74 12.32 5.81
CA GLY A 208 4.94 13.77 6.01
C GLY A 208 4.35 14.32 7.31
N GLU A 209 3.66 13.48 8.09
CA GLU A 209 3.33 13.77 9.48
C GLU A 209 4.53 13.53 10.40
N ASP A 210 4.64 14.36 11.42
CA ASP A 210 5.74 14.37 12.39
C ASP A 210 5.44 13.39 13.55
N ASP A 211 5.08 12.14 13.22
CA ASP A 211 4.78 11.02 14.14
C ASP A 211 5.63 9.77 13.80
N VAL A 212 5.69 8.78 14.71
CA VAL A 212 6.23 7.43 14.44
C VAL A 212 5.06 6.49 14.20
N ARG A 213 5.00 5.91 12.99
CA ARG A 213 3.88 5.08 12.56
C ARG A 213 4.30 3.69 12.15
N ILE A 214 3.60 2.68 12.66
CA ILE A 214 3.78 1.25 12.43
C ILE A 214 2.53 0.71 11.74
N ILE A 215 2.68 0.28 10.48
CA ILE A 215 1.59 -0.22 9.65
C ILE A 215 1.79 -1.70 9.37
N GLY A 216 0.75 -2.50 9.56
CA GLY A 216 0.74 -3.92 9.24
C GLY A 216 0.07 -4.17 7.90
N ILE A 217 0.64 -5.03 7.06
CA ILE A 217 0.03 -5.57 5.85
C ILE A 217 -0.26 -7.05 6.13
N CYS A 218 -1.54 -7.41 6.27
CA CYS A 218 -1.97 -8.73 6.72
C CYS A 218 -2.88 -9.43 5.71
N GLY A 219 -2.65 -10.71 5.47
CA GLY A 219 -3.46 -11.49 4.53
C GLY A 219 -2.89 -12.87 4.23
N MET A 220 -3.65 -13.65 3.46
CA MET A 220 -3.32 -15.02 3.07
C MET A 220 -1.94 -15.11 2.36
N GLY A 221 -1.31 -16.29 2.41
CA GLY A 221 -0.13 -16.58 1.58
C GLY A 221 -0.42 -16.34 0.10
N GLY A 222 0.55 -15.77 -0.64
CA GLY A 222 0.43 -15.55 -2.09
C GLY A 222 -0.39 -14.34 -2.55
N VAL A 223 -1.00 -13.56 -1.64
CA VAL A 223 -1.82 -12.38 -2.01
C VAL A 223 -1.01 -11.13 -2.45
N GLY A 224 0.33 -11.18 -2.40
CA GLY A 224 1.18 -10.06 -2.84
C GLY A 224 1.59 -9.04 -1.76
N LYS A 225 1.54 -9.40 -0.47
CA LYS A 225 1.95 -8.52 0.65
C LYS A 225 3.39 -8.03 0.51
N THR A 226 4.32 -8.95 0.26
CA THR A 226 5.75 -8.65 0.06
C THR A 226 5.95 -7.72 -1.13
N THR A 227 5.22 -7.94 -2.22
CA THR A 227 5.25 -7.09 -3.42
C THR A 227 4.81 -5.67 -3.11
N LEU A 228 3.66 -5.51 -2.41
CA LEU A 228 3.19 -4.19 -1.97
C LEU A 228 4.20 -3.48 -1.08
N ALA A 229 4.73 -4.17 -0.06
CA ALA A 229 5.71 -3.61 0.85
C ALA A 229 7.01 -3.20 0.12
N ARG A 230 7.43 -3.98 -0.88
CA ARG A 230 8.63 -3.69 -1.70
C ARG A 230 8.43 -2.47 -2.59
N VAL A 231 7.27 -2.33 -3.21
CA VAL A 231 6.96 -1.15 -4.05
C VAL A 231 6.93 0.11 -3.19
N VAL A 232 6.26 0.05 -2.04
CA VAL A 232 6.26 1.15 -1.07
C VAL A 232 7.67 1.48 -0.61
N TYR A 233 8.47 0.46 -0.25
CA TYR A 233 9.86 0.67 0.16
C TYR A 233 10.69 1.38 -0.91
N THR A 234 10.65 0.89 -2.15
CA THR A 234 11.42 1.47 -3.27
C THR A 234 11.02 2.92 -3.53
N GLN A 235 9.72 3.22 -3.53
CA GLN A 235 9.21 4.56 -3.81
C GLN A 235 9.48 5.54 -2.65
N MET A 236 9.36 5.07 -1.41
CA MET A 236 9.48 5.94 -0.22
C MET A 236 10.92 6.13 0.24
N SER A 237 11.80 5.15 0.01
CA SER A 237 13.20 5.14 0.48
C SER A 237 13.97 6.46 0.32
N PRO A 238 13.83 7.24 -0.77
CA PRO A 238 14.56 8.51 -0.91
C PRO A 238 14.21 9.59 0.13
N HIS A 239 13.09 9.46 0.85
CA HIS A 239 12.57 10.48 1.78
C HIS A 239 13.01 10.28 3.24
N PHE A 240 13.81 9.24 3.49
CA PHE A 240 14.24 8.82 4.82
C PHE A 240 15.76 8.81 4.90
N GLU A 241 16.28 9.15 6.07
CA GLU A 241 17.71 9.22 6.34
C GLU A 241 18.31 7.82 6.50
N GLY A 242 17.52 6.91 7.05
CA GLY A 242 17.84 5.49 7.18
C GLY A 242 16.78 4.63 6.52
N LYS A 243 17.19 3.53 5.90
CA LYS A 243 16.28 2.60 5.25
C LYS A 243 16.73 1.16 5.41
N SER A 244 15.78 0.28 5.67
CA SER A 244 16.05 -1.15 5.76
C SER A 244 14.86 -1.96 5.26
N PHE A 245 15.17 -2.98 4.46
CA PHE A 245 14.23 -4.01 4.07
C PHE A 245 14.78 -5.35 4.56
N LEU A 246 14.12 -5.90 5.58
CA LEU A 246 14.42 -7.22 6.13
C LEU A 246 13.45 -8.22 5.48
N ALA A 247 13.94 -8.93 4.47
CA ALA A 247 13.20 -9.97 3.77
C ALA A 247 13.13 -11.26 4.59
N ASP A 248 12.02 -12.00 4.45
CA ASP A 248 11.87 -13.38 4.91
C ASP A 248 12.26 -13.61 6.38
N ILE A 249 11.79 -12.74 7.29
CA ILE A 249 12.20 -12.72 8.69
C ILE A 249 11.96 -14.06 9.38
N ARG A 250 10.83 -14.73 9.13
CA ARG A 250 10.58 -16.09 9.63
C ARG A 250 11.71 -17.04 9.27
N GLU A 251 12.11 -17.07 8.01
CA GLU A 251 13.12 -18.02 7.54
C GLU A 251 14.51 -17.68 8.05
N VAL A 252 14.89 -16.39 7.99
CA VAL A 252 16.20 -15.91 8.42
C VAL A 252 16.36 -16.06 9.93
N SER A 253 15.33 -15.77 10.73
CA SER A 253 15.39 -15.95 12.19
C SER A 253 15.57 -17.41 12.58
N ASN A 254 14.90 -18.34 11.90
CA ASN A 254 15.04 -19.78 12.15
C ASN A 254 16.42 -20.32 11.76
N LYS A 255 17.04 -19.79 10.69
CA LYS A 255 18.35 -20.24 10.20
C LYS A 255 19.53 -19.56 10.88
N CYS A 256 19.43 -18.26 11.15
CA CYS A 256 20.56 -17.40 11.55
C CYS A 256 20.35 -16.70 12.91
N GLY A 257 19.14 -16.77 13.48
CA GLY A 257 18.80 -16.16 14.77
C GLY A 257 18.40 -14.68 14.68
N LEU A 258 17.93 -14.12 15.80
CA LEU A 258 17.47 -12.72 15.86
C LEU A 258 18.61 -11.70 15.84
N VAL A 259 19.78 -12.07 16.35
CA VAL A 259 20.97 -11.22 16.38
C VAL A 259 21.44 -10.87 14.96
N SER A 260 21.34 -11.80 14.01
CA SER A 260 21.71 -11.52 12.61
C SER A 260 20.77 -10.49 11.98
N LEU A 261 19.46 -10.57 12.26
CA LEU A 261 18.47 -9.61 11.78
C LEU A 261 18.70 -8.21 12.37
N GLN A 262 19.02 -8.10 13.66
CA GLN A 262 19.37 -6.81 14.27
C GLN A 262 20.62 -6.20 13.65
N LYS A 263 21.66 -7.02 13.38
CA LYS A 263 22.86 -6.56 12.68
C LYS A 263 22.57 -6.10 11.26
N GLN A 264 21.72 -6.83 10.53
CA GLN A 264 21.29 -6.48 9.18
C GLN A 264 20.50 -5.16 9.16
N LEU A 265 19.58 -4.97 10.11
CA LEU A 265 18.83 -3.71 10.26
C LEU A 265 19.78 -2.53 10.43
N LEU A 266 20.71 -2.66 11.38
CA LEU A 266 21.68 -1.62 11.70
C LEU A 266 22.64 -1.35 10.54
N SER A 267 23.16 -2.37 9.86
CA SER A 267 24.10 -2.18 8.75
C SER A 267 23.46 -1.58 7.51
N GLN A 268 22.18 -1.86 7.24
CA GLN A 268 21.46 -1.22 6.13
C GLN A 268 21.19 0.27 6.41
N ILE A 269 20.92 0.63 7.66
CA ILE A 269 20.66 2.03 8.06
C ILE A 269 21.97 2.81 8.27
N LEU A 270 23.02 2.16 8.76
CA LEU A 270 24.32 2.74 9.13
C LEU A 270 25.46 1.97 8.43
N PRO A 271 25.61 2.10 7.09
CA PRO A 271 26.52 1.27 6.31
C PRO A 271 28.00 1.45 6.64
N ASN A 272 28.36 2.56 7.29
CA ASN A 272 29.75 2.88 7.65
C ASN A 272 30.11 2.44 9.08
N GLU A 273 29.19 1.82 9.81
CA GLU A 273 29.40 1.38 11.20
C GLU A 273 29.45 -0.16 11.28
N CYS A 274 30.36 -0.68 12.11
CA CYS A 274 30.45 -2.09 12.42
C CYS A 274 29.83 -2.38 13.79
N PHE A 275 28.88 -3.33 13.84
CA PHE A 275 28.16 -3.69 15.06
C PHE A 275 28.60 -5.06 15.58
N ASN A 276 29.38 -5.05 16.66
CA ASN A 276 29.81 -6.27 17.35
C ASN A 276 29.04 -6.45 18.66
N PHE A 277 27.94 -7.20 18.60
CA PHE A 277 27.20 -7.70 19.75
C PHE A 277 26.79 -9.17 19.52
N PHE A 278 26.52 -9.89 20.60
CA PHE A 278 26.31 -11.34 20.59
C PHE A 278 24.98 -11.81 21.17
N ASN A 279 24.18 -10.89 21.71
CA ASN A 279 22.86 -11.20 22.23
C ASN A 279 21.84 -10.12 21.83
N VAL A 280 20.57 -10.49 21.93
CA VAL A 280 19.43 -9.67 21.50
C VAL A 280 19.28 -8.39 22.33
N HIS A 281 19.59 -8.44 23.63
CA HIS A 281 19.42 -7.31 24.54
C HIS A 281 20.41 -6.17 24.24
N ASP A 282 21.67 -6.51 23.97
CA ASP A 282 22.68 -5.55 23.52
C ASP A 282 22.29 -4.94 22.18
N GLY A 283 21.81 -5.78 21.25
CA GLY A 283 21.28 -5.33 19.96
C GLY A 283 20.13 -4.32 20.12
N ASN A 284 19.18 -4.62 21.00
CA ASN A 284 18.04 -3.74 21.32
C ASN A 284 18.50 -2.37 21.83
N ALA A 285 19.46 -2.35 22.76
CA ALA A 285 20.00 -1.11 23.32
C ALA A 285 20.68 -0.26 22.24
N ILE A 286 21.45 -0.89 21.34
CA ILE A 286 22.11 -0.20 20.22
C ILE A 286 21.09 0.34 19.22
N ILE A 287 20.09 -0.46 18.82
CA ILE A 287 19.02 -0.03 17.91
C ILE A 287 18.29 1.16 18.49
N SER A 288 17.82 1.06 19.74
CA SER A 288 17.11 2.14 20.43
C SER A 288 17.93 3.43 20.46
N HIS A 289 19.19 3.35 20.88
CA HIS A 289 20.05 4.52 20.98
C HIS A 289 20.34 5.16 19.62
N ARG A 290 20.67 4.35 18.60
CA ARG A 290 21.11 4.85 17.29
C ARG A 290 19.97 5.33 16.40
N LEU A 291 18.80 4.71 16.48
CA LEU A 291 17.66 5.03 15.63
C LEU A 291 16.75 6.12 16.23
N SER A 292 16.86 6.40 17.54
CA SER A 292 16.03 7.43 18.21
C SER A 292 16.20 8.84 17.63
N SER A 293 17.35 9.13 17.02
CA SER A 293 17.67 10.43 16.42
C SER A 293 17.63 10.44 14.89
N ARG A 294 17.09 9.40 14.25
CA ARG A 294 17.08 9.27 12.78
C ARG A 294 15.69 8.96 12.24
N LYS A 295 15.34 9.65 11.17
CA LYS A 295 14.09 9.40 10.46
C LYS A 295 14.26 8.20 9.54
N VAL A 296 13.64 7.07 9.88
CA VAL A 296 13.87 5.80 9.17
C VAL A 296 12.61 5.23 8.51
N LEU A 297 12.84 4.50 7.41
CA LEU A 297 11.87 3.61 6.78
C LEU A 297 12.33 2.16 6.96
N VAL A 298 11.57 1.37 7.72
CA VAL A 298 11.90 -0.04 7.98
C VAL A 298 10.77 -0.92 7.48
N VAL A 299 11.09 -1.91 6.65
CA VAL A 299 10.15 -2.96 6.24
C VAL A 299 10.59 -4.28 6.83
N LEU A 300 9.67 -4.91 7.57
CA LEU A 300 9.81 -6.23 8.17
C LEU A 300 8.91 -7.20 7.43
N ASP A 301 9.49 -8.04 6.57
CA ASP A 301 8.74 -8.95 5.71
C ASP A 301 8.63 -10.36 6.31
N ASP A 302 7.44 -10.95 6.22
CA ASP A 302 7.08 -12.29 6.69
C ASP A 302 7.34 -12.50 8.20
N VAL A 303 6.79 -11.59 9.01
CA VAL A 303 6.83 -11.70 10.48
C VAL A 303 5.76 -12.68 10.97
N ASP A 304 6.16 -13.68 11.74
CA ASP A 304 5.26 -14.71 12.30
C ASP A 304 5.38 -14.88 13.83
N ASN A 305 6.30 -14.17 14.48
CA ASN A 305 6.50 -14.23 15.93
C ASN A 305 6.57 -12.83 16.56
N LEU A 306 5.91 -12.65 17.71
CA LEU A 306 5.94 -11.40 18.48
C LEU A 306 7.35 -10.99 18.89
N GLN A 307 8.27 -11.95 19.09
CA GLN A 307 9.67 -11.65 19.39
C GLN A 307 10.37 -10.91 18.26
N HIS A 308 9.98 -11.12 16.99
CA HIS A 308 10.54 -10.38 15.86
C HIS A 308 10.28 -8.89 16.02
N LEU A 309 9.04 -8.51 16.37
CA LEU A 309 8.68 -7.12 16.60
C LEU A 309 9.36 -6.54 17.86
N LYS A 310 9.38 -7.31 18.96
CA LYS A 310 10.04 -6.87 20.21
C LYS A 310 11.53 -6.60 20.03
N CYS A 311 12.21 -7.32 19.13
CA CYS A 311 13.67 -7.21 18.95
C CYS A 311 14.09 -6.26 17.83
N LEU A 312 13.22 -6.01 16.84
CA LEU A 312 13.53 -5.18 15.68
C LEU A 312 12.86 -3.79 15.73
N VAL A 313 11.70 -3.70 16.40
CA VAL A 313 10.91 -2.47 16.52
C VAL A 313 10.90 -1.95 17.95
N GLY A 314 10.79 -2.85 18.94
CA GLY A 314 10.93 -2.52 20.35
C GLY A 314 9.87 -1.56 20.89
N ARG A 315 10.24 -0.32 21.21
CA ARG A 315 9.33 0.73 21.67
C ARG A 315 9.31 1.87 20.66
N ARG A 316 8.25 2.69 20.67
CA ARG A 316 8.12 3.80 19.70
C ARG A 316 9.22 4.85 19.81
N ASP A 317 9.79 5.03 21.01
CA ASP A 317 10.90 5.92 21.29
C ASP A 317 12.24 5.44 20.71
N TRP A 318 12.28 4.25 20.10
CA TRP A 318 13.45 3.78 19.35
C TRP A 318 13.62 4.51 18.02
N PHE A 319 12.62 5.27 17.55
CA PHE A 319 12.64 5.93 16.26
C PHE A 319 12.33 7.42 16.41
N SER A 320 12.95 8.26 15.58
CA SER A 320 12.63 9.69 15.57
C SER A 320 11.27 9.95 14.91
N LEU A 321 10.70 11.13 15.19
CA LEU A 321 9.51 11.63 14.50
C LEU A 321 9.66 11.58 12.98
N GLY A 322 8.57 11.26 12.29
CA GLY A 322 8.52 11.06 10.85
C GLY A 322 8.92 9.64 10.39
N SER A 323 9.34 8.75 11.29
CA SER A 323 9.70 7.37 10.93
C SER A 323 8.49 6.51 10.58
N ARG A 324 8.69 5.58 9.64
CA ARG A 324 7.64 4.66 9.15
C ARG A 324 8.16 3.22 9.21
N ILE A 325 7.41 2.36 9.88
CA ILE A 325 7.70 0.93 9.99
C ILE A 325 6.55 0.18 9.33
N ILE A 326 6.87 -0.72 8.41
CA ILE A 326 5.89 -1.55 7.69
C ILE A 326 6.18 -3.00 8.05
N VAL A 327 5.16 -3.74 8.45
CA VAL A 327 5.27 -5.14 8.84
C VAL A 327 4.36 -5.96 7.92
N THR A 328 4.88 -6.96 7.22
CA THR A 328 4.03 -7.93 6.52
C THR A 328 3.88 -9.19 7.37
N THR A 329 2.66 -9.72 7.42
CA THR A 329 2.38 -10.97 8.17
C THR A 329 1.15 -11.68 7.61
N ARG A 330 0.98 -12.94 7.99
CA ARG A 330 -0.24 -13.72 7.75
C ARG A 330 -1.17 -13.71 8.98
N ASP A 331 -0.68 -13.21 10.12
CA ASP A 331 -1.35 -13.28 11.41
C ASP A 331 -1.71 -11.88 11.94
N GLU A 332 -2.98 -11.53 11.86
CA GLU A 332 -3.50 -10.25 12.36
C GLU A 332 -3.41 -10.16 13.89
N HIS A 333 -3.57 -11.28 14.60
CA HIS A 333 -3.50 -11.29 16.06
C HIS A 333 -2.10 -10.88 16.55
N LEU A 334 -1.05 -11.28 15.82
CA LEU A 334 0.31 -10.82 16.09
C LEU A 334 0.42 -9.28 16.07
N LEU A 335 -0.18 -8.63 15.07
CA LEU A 335 -0.18 -7.17 14.95
C LEU A 335 -0.96 -6.48 16.07
N LEU A 336 -2.13 -7.02 16.40
CA LEU A 336 -3.00 -6.52 17.48
C LEU A 336 -2.32 -6.65 18.85
N SER A 337 -1.68 -7.80 19.10
CA SER A 337 -0.96 -8.06 20.35
C SER A 337 0.21 -7.09 20.57
N TYR A 338 0.84 -6.63 19.49
CA TYR A 338 1.92 -5.64 19.53
C TYR A 338 1.42 -4.18 19.59
N ARG A 339 0.15 -3.91 19.25
CA ARG A 339 -0.48 -2.58 19.21
C ARG A 339 0.09 -1.65 18.13
N ILE A 340 0.07 -2.13 16.89
CA ILE A 340 0.37 -1.30 15.72
C ILE A 340 -0.70 -0.22 15.47
N ASP A 341 -0.40 0.77 14.62
CA ASP A 341 -1.30 1.91 14.37
C ASP A 341 -2.47 1.58 13.46
N ASP A 342 -2.23 0.81 12.40
CA ASP A 342 -3.26 0.45 11.43
C ASP A 342 -2.87 -0.83 10.67
N VAL A 343 -3.88 -1.59 10.24
CA VAL A 343 -3.74 -2.81 9.43
C VAL A 343 -4.33 -2.57 8.05
N TYR A 344 -3.54 -2.81 7.02
CA TYR A 344 -4.00 -2.93 5.64
C TYR A 344 -4.18 -4.41 5.26
N LYS A 345 -5.35 -4.76 4.73
CA LYS A 345 -5.69 -6.13 4.33
C LYS A 345 -5.89 -6.21 2.81
N PRO A 346 -4.85 -6.54 2.02
CA PRO A 346 -5.01 -6.65 0.57
C PRO A 346 -6.00 -7.76 0.20
N THR A 347 -6.83 -7.47 -0.79
CA THR A 347 -7.75 -8.42 -1.42
C THR A 347 -7.10 -9.11 -2.61
N THR A 348 -7.65 -10.28 -2.99
CA THR A 348 -7.31 -10.97 -4.24
C THR A 348 -7.62 -10.08 -5.45
N LEU A 349 -7.01 -10.39 -6.58
CA LEU A 349 -7.24 -9.68 -7.82
C LEU A 349 -8.68 -9.91 -8.30
N ASN A 350 -9.30 -8.87 -8.84
CA ASN A 350 -10.57 -9.06 -9.54
C ASN A 350 -10.35 -9.83 -10.85
N LEU A 351 -11.43 -10.28 -11.49
CA LEU A 351 -11.34 -11.14 -12.69
C LEU A 351 -10.51 -10.51 -13.82
N ASP A 352 -10.64 -9.20 -14.06
CA ASP A 352 -9.94 -8.50 -15.13
C ASP A 352 -8.45 -8.34 -14.80
N GLU A 353 -8.13 -7.97 -13.56
CA GLU A 353 -6.75 -7.91 -13.04
C GLU A 353 -6.08 -9.29 -13.11
N ALA A 354 -6.79 -10.34 -12.69
CA ALA A 354 -6.28 -11.70 -12.66
C ALA A 354 -6.01 -12.23 -14.08
N LEU A 355 -6.92 -11.97 -15.03
CA LEU A 355 -6.72 -12.28 -16.44
C LEU A 355 -5.50 -11.57 -17.02
N ARG A 356 -5.35 -10.27 -16.72
CA ARG A 356 -4.20 -9.50 -17.20
C ARG A 356 -2.88 -10.02 -16.64
N LEU A 357 -2.79 -10.26 -15.33
CA LEU A 357 -1.58 -10.82 -14.71
C LEU A 357 -1.22 -12.19 -15.29
N PHE A 358 -2.21 -13.08 -15.42
CA PHE A 358 -1.98 -14.40 -16.00
C PHE A 358 -1.47 -14.31 -17.44
N ASN A 359 -2.08 -13.45 -18.27
CA ASN A 359 -1.69 -13.29 -19.67
C ASN A 359 -0.27 -12.75 -19.81
N LEU A 360 0.09 -11.77 -18.98
CA LEU A 360 1.44 -11.24 -18.93
C LEU A 360 2.46 -12.37 -18.69
N LYS A 361 2.19 -13.26 -17.73
CA LYS A 361 3.10 -14.37 -17.40
C LYS A 361 3.08 -15.52 -18.40
N ALA A 362 1.93 -15.79 -19.01
CA ALA A 362 1.75 -16.89 -19.97
C ALA A 362 2.18 -16.54 -21.40
N PHE A 363 2.11 -15.26 -21.78
CA PHE A 363 2.28 -14.82 -23.18
C PHE A 363 3.24 -13.64 -23.35
N ASP A 364 3.84 -13.13 -22.27
CA ASP A 364 4.71 -11.94 -22.28
C ASP A 364 4.01 -10.70 -22.89
N SER A 365 2.67 -10.66 -22.77
CA SER A 365 1.86 -9.55 -23.27
C SER A 365 0.55 -9.43 -22.48
N ASP A 366 0.10 -8.18 -22.31
CA ASP A 366 -1.17 -7.87 -21.66
C ASP A 366 -2.41 -8.26 -22.48
N THR A 367 -2.23 -8.65 -23.75
CA THR A 367 -3.33 -8.97 -24.67
C THR A 367 -3.48 -10.47 -24.87
N MET A 368 -4.73 -10.95 -24.88
CA MET A 368 -5.04 -12.36 -25.11
C MET A 368 -4.63 -12.79 -26.53
N PRO A 369 -3.76 -13.80 -26.71
CA PRO A 369 -3.55 -14.36 -28.04
C PRO A 369 -4.73 -15.26 -28.43
N LYS A 370 -4.87 -15.44 -29.76
CA LYS A 370 -5.73 -16.36 -30.54
C LYS A 370 -6.92 -17.02 -29.79
N TYR A 371 -8.11 -16.94 -30.40
CA TYR A 371 -9.41 -17.42 -29.88
C TYR A 371 -9.42 -18.74 -29.07
N GLY A 372 -8.54 -19.71 -29.38
CA GLY A 372 -8.40 -20.96 -28.65
C GLY A 372 -7.89 -20.86 -27.20
N PHE A 373 -7.09 -19.83 -26.86
CA PHE A 373 -6.54 -19.66 -25.51
C PHE A 373 -7.51 -18.98 -24.54
N ILE A 374 -8.45 -18.17 -25.04
CA ILE A 374 -9.37 -17.37 -24.21
C ILE A 374 -10.13 -18.24 -23.19
N LYS A 375 -10.68 -19.37 -23.64
CA LYS A 375 -11.43 -20.28 -22.76
C LYS A 375 -10.52 -20.95 -21.74
N LEU A 376 -9.30 -21.33 -22.14
CA LEU A 376 -8.33 -22.01 -21.27
C LEU A 376 -7.79 -21.04 -20.20
N SER A 377 -7.49 -19.79 -20.57
CA SER A 377 -7.06 -18.75 -19.64
C SER A 377 -8.14 -18.44 -18.60
N LYS A 378 -9.41 -18.33 -19.01
CA LYS A 378 -10.52 -18.17 -18.06
C LYS A 378 -10.63 -19.33 -17.07
N HIS A 379 -10.37 -20.56 -17.53
CA HIS A 379 -10.38 -21.74 -16.66
C HIS A 379 -9.27 -21.68 -15.60
N VAL A 380 -8.05 -21.32 -16.01
CA VAL A 380 -6.91 -21.16 -15.09
C VAL A 380 -7.13 -20.02 -14.10
N VAL A 381 -7.66 -18.89 -14.57
CA VAL A 381 -7.97 -17.75 -13.70
C VAL A 381 -9.06 -18.08 -12.68
N HIS A 382 -10.10 -18.81 -13.10
CA HIS A 382 -11.13 -19.30 -12.20
C HIS A 382 -10.55 -20.26 -11.15
N TYR A 383 -9.65 -21.17 -11.54
CA TYR A 383 -8.95 -22.04 -10.60
C TYR A 383 -8.11 -21.24 -9.59
N ALA A 384 -7.38 -20.22 -10.04
CA ALA A 384 -6.54 -19.40 -9.19
C ALA A 384 -7.32 -18.49 -8.23
N ASP A 385 -8.61 -18.24 -8.51
CA ASP A 385 -9.54 -17.42 -7.71
C ASP A 385 -8.95 -16.04 -7.32
N GLY A 386 -8.25 -15.43 -8.29
CA GLY A 386 -7.62 -14.12 -8.13
C GLY A 386 -6.37 -14.09 -7.25
N LEU A 387 -5.81 -15.23 -6.85
CA LEU A 387 -4.56 -15.30 -6.08
C LEU A 387 -3.34 -15.01 -6.97
N PRO A 388 -2.59 -13.91 -6.76
CA PRO A 388 -1.45 -13.54 -7.60
C PRO A 388 -0.41 -14.65 -7.76
N LEU A 389 0.01 -15.28 -6.66
CA LEU A 389 1.00 -16.36 -6.70
C LEU A 389 0.57 -17.51 -7.63
N ALA A 390 -0.69 -17.92 -7.56
CA ALA A 390 -1.20 -19.00 -8.39
C ALA A 390 -1.21 -18.62 -9.87
N LEU A 391 -1.60 -17.37 -10.18
CA LEU A 391 -1.60 -16.85 -11.55
C LEU A 391 -0.19 -16.80 -12.14
N GLU A 392 0.81 -16.39 -11.34
CA GLU A 392 2.20 -16.35 -11.80
C GLU A 392 2.78 -17.75 -12.05
N VAL A 393 2.65 -18.66 -11.08
CA VAL A 393 3.16 -20.04 -11.18
C VAL A 393 2.53 -20.75 -12.39
N LEU A 394 1.21 -20.67 -12.54
CA LEU A 394 0.50 -21.33 -13.65
C LEU A 394 0.78 -20.65 -15.00
N GLY A 395 0.85 -19.32 -15.03
CA GLY A 395 1.20 -18.58 -16.23
C GLY A 395 2.58 -18.95 -16.74
N SER A 396 3.59 -18.92 -15.86
CA SER A 396 4.96 -19.31 -16.20
C SER A 396 5.07 -20.77 -16.62
N PHE A 397 4.33 -21.68 -15.97
CA PHE A 397 4.31 -23.11 -16.35
C PHE A 397 3.75 -23.35 -17.76
N LEU A 398 2.76 -22.55 -18.15
CA LEU A 398 2.05 -22.66 -19.44
C LEU A 398 2.71 -21.85 -20.56
N CYS A 399 3.64 -20.96 -20.24
CA CYS A 399 4.35 -20.13 -21.19
C CYS A 399 5.06 -20.96 -22.27
N GLY A 400 4.92 -20.54 -23.53
CA GLY A 400 5.52 -21.21 -24.70
C GLY A 400 4.88 -22.54 -25.13
N ARG A 401 3.82 -23.00 -24.46
CA ARG A 401 3.11 -24.26 -24.80
C ARG A 401 1.96 -24.05 -25.79
N ASP A 402 1.63 -25.08 -26.55
CA ASP A 402 0.49 -25.08 -27.46
C ASP A 402 -0.86 -25.38 -26.76
N THR A 403 -1.97 -25.20 -27.48
CA THR A 403 -3.32 -25.40 -26.92
C THR A 403 -3.62 -26.82 -26.47
N ILE A 404 -2.97 -27.84 -27.04
CA ILE A 404 -3.18 -29.25 -26.66
C ILE A 404 -2.46 -29.51 -25.33
N GLN A 405 -1.22 -29.02 -25.23
CA GLN A 405 -0.44 -29.07 -24.00
C GLN A 405 -1.11 -28.29 -22.86
N TRP A 406 -1.74 -27.14 -23.16
CA TRP A 406 -2.52 -26.39 -22.16
C TRP A 406 -3.70 -27.20 -21.61
N ARG A 407 -4.49 -27.85 -22.48
CA ARG A 407 -5.60 -28.70 -22.01
C ARG A 407 -5.11 -29.82 -21.12
N SER A 408 -4.07 -30.54 -21.56
CA SER A 408 -3.48 -31.62 -20.76
C SER A 408 -2.92 -31.13 -19.43
N ALA A 409 -2.29 -29.94 -19.41
CA ALA A 409 -1.78 -29.33 -18.19
C ALA A 409 -2.91 -28.95 -17.21
N ILE A 410 -4.00 -28.38 -17.71
CA ILE A 410 -5.17 -28.02 -16.91
C ILE A 410 -5.86 -29.28 -16.34
N GLU A 411 -6.05 -30.30 -17.16
CA GLU A 411 -6.61 -31.60 -16.72
C GLU A 411 -5.75 -32.23 -15.62
N ARG A 412 -4.42 -32.15 -15.74
CA ARG A 412 -3.50 -32.63 -14.70
C ARG A 412 -3.57 -31.77 -13.43
N LEU A 413 -3.71 -30.45 -13.56
CA LEU A 413 -3.82 -29.52 -12.43
C LEU A 413 -5.04 -29.83 -11.55
N GLU A 414 -6.18 -30.17 -12.16
CA GLU A 414 -7.39 -30.57 -11.46
C GLU A 414 -7.25 -31.88 -10.66
N GLN A 415 -6.29 -32.74 -11.02
CA GLN A 415 -6.06 -34.02 -10.37
C GLN A 415 -4.95 -33.96 -9.31
N ASP A 416 -3.80 -33.42 -9.68
CA ASP A 416 -2.57 -33.51 -8.87
C ASP A 416 -2.29 -32.25 -8.05
N SER A 417 -3.00 -31.15 -8.31
CA SER A 417 -2.72 -29.82 -7.77
C SER A 417 -1.29 -29.34 -8.07
N ASN A 418 -1.01 -28.07 -7.85
CA ASN A 418 0.36 -27.56 -7.97
C ASN A 418 1.04 -27.49 -6.60
N LYS A 419 2.10 -28.29 -6.42
CA LYS A 419 2.82 -28.41 -5.16
C LYS A 419 3.40 -27.08 -4.65
N GLU A 420 3.94 -26.23 -5.51
CA GLU A 420 4.51 -24.94 -5.12
C GLU A 420 3.47 -23.99 -4.51
N ILE A 421 2.27 -23.96 -5.11
CA ILE A 421 1.14 -23.18 -4.63
C ILE A 421 0.69 -23.72 -3.26
N LEU A 422 0.48 -25.04 -3.16
CA LEU A 422 0.00 -25.67 -1.93
C LEU A 422 1.01 -25.55 -0.79
N ASP A 423 2.30 -25.79 -1.03
CA ASP A 423 3.36 -25.67 -0.01
C ASP A 423 3.41 -24.24 0.56
N THR A 424 3.22 -23.22 -0.28
CA THR A 424 3.19 -21.83 0.17
C THR A 424 1.99 -21.52 1.07
N LEU A 425 0.82 -22.07 0.74
CA LEU A 425 -0.41 -21.92 1.54
C LEU A 425 -0.33 -22.71 2.84
N ARG A 426 0.30 -23.90 2.79
CA ARG A 426 0.41 -24.87 3.89
C ARG A 426 1.17 -24.33 5.10
N ILE A 427 2.11 -23.41 4.89
CA ILE A 427 2.82 -22.72 5.98
C ILE A 427 1.88 -22.18 7.06
N SER A 428 0.75 -21.58 6.67
CA SER A 428 -0.22 -21.04 7.64
C SER A 428 -0.98 -22.15 8.39
N PHE A 429 -1.22 -23.29 7.74
CA PHE A 429 -1.86 -24.45 8.34
C PHE A 429 -0.93 -25.19 9.30
N ASP A 430 0.34 -25.37 8.93
CA ASP A 430 1.31 -26.10 9.75
C ASP A 430 1.54 -25.42 11.11
N GLY A 431 1.42 -24.09 11.14
CA GLY A 431 1.51 -23.27 12.36
C GLY A 431 0.25 -23.25 13.25
N LEU A 432 -0.80 -23.99 12.90
CA LEU A 432 -2.00 -24.15 13.74
C LEU A 432 -1.81 -25.23 14.81
N GLU A 433 -2.54 -25.08 15.92
CA GLU A 433 -2.69 -26.13 16.91
C GLU A 433 -3.57 -27.29 16.39
N GLU A 434 -3.49 -28.46 17.01
CA GLU A 434 -4.14 -29.66 16.52
C GLU A 434 -5.68 -29.50 16.41
N ARG A 435 -6.32 -28.82 17.36
CA ARG A 435 -7.78 -28.57 17.30
C ARG A 435 -8.14 -27.63 16.15
N GLU A 436 -7.38 -26.57 15.97
CA GLU A 436 -7.57 -25.60 14.88
C GLU A 436 -7.34 -26.25 13.51
N LYS A 437 -6.36 -27.15 13.40
CA LYS A 437 -6.15 -27.99 12.21
C LYS A 437 -7.39 -28.83 11.90
N ASN A 438 -7.99 -29.45 12.92
CA ASN A 438 -9.21 -30.24 12.73
C ASN A 438 -10.39 -29.36 12.28
N ILE A 439 -10.58 -28.17 12.88
CA ILE A 439 -11.59 -27.20 12.42
C ILE A 439 -11.36 -26.79 10.96
N PHE A 440 -10.12 -26.43 10.61
CA PHE A 440 -9.77 -26.04 9.25
C PHE A 440 -10.11 -27.15 8.24
N LEU A 441 -9.73 -28.40 8.54
CA LEU A 441 -10.01 -29.54 7.67
C LEU A 441 -11.51 -29.81 7.54
N ASP A 442 -12.28 -29.67 8.62
CA ASP A 442 -13.73 -29.86 8.58
C ASP A 442 -14.41 -28.78 7.72
N ILE A 443 -13.95 -27.53 7.80
CA ILE A 443 -14.43 -26.46 6.91
C ILE A 443 -14.06 -26.74 5.45
N ALA A 444 -12.81 -27.14 5.17
CA ALA A 444 -12.37 -27.45 3.82
C ALA A 444 -13.16 -28.62 3.20
N CYS A 445 -13.43 -29.67 3.98
CA CYS A 445 -14.13 -30.85 3.50
C CYS A 445 -15.64 -30.62 3.36
N PHE A 446 -16.28 -30.00 4.36
CA PHE A 446 -17.75 -30.03 4.51
C PHE A 446 -18.42 -28.67 4.59
N PHE A 447 -17.79 -27.65 5.17
CA PHE A 447 -18.49 -26.44 5.61
C PHE A 447 -18.09 -25.15 4.90
N ASN A 448 -17.40 -25.21 3.75
CA ASN A 448 -17.11 -24.02 2.96
C ASN A 448 -18.40 -23.47 2.33
N GLY A 449 -18.74 -22.21 2.62
CA GLY A 449 -19.98 -21.57 2.20
C GLY A 449 -21.17 -21.81 3.13
N GLU A 450 -20.99 -22.55 4.22
CA GLU A 450 -22.06 -22.86 5.17
C GLU A 450 -22.30 -21.75 6.20
N LYS A 451 -23.49 -21.78 6.81
CA LYS A 451 -23.89 -20.82 7.85
C LYS A 451 -23.00 -20.96 9.08
N LYS A 452 -22.36 -19.86 9.49
CA LYS A 452 -21.46 -19.78 10.65
C LYS A 452 -22.09 -20.37 11.91
N ASP A 453 -23.34 -19.99 12.23
CA ASP A 453 -24.04 -20.48 13.43
C ASP A 453 -24.27 -22.00 13.41
N PHE A 454 -24.50 -22.58 12.22
CA PHE A 454 -24.64 -24.01 12.07
C PHE A 454 -23.29 -24.71 12.29
N VAL A 455 -22.25 -24.21 11.64
CA VAL A 455 -20.89 -24.75 11.77
C VAL A 455 -20.40 -24.68 13.21
N MET A 456 -20.64 -23.56 13.91
CA MET A 456 -20.29 -23.41 15.32
C MET A 456 -20.95 -24.49 16.18
N LYS A 457 -22.24 -24.78 16.01
CA LYS A 457 -22.94 -25.82 16.78
C LYS A 457 -22.36 -27.22 16.54
N VAL A 458 -22.03 -27.54 15.29
CA VAL A 458 -21.44 -28.84 14.94
C VAL A 458 -20.06 -28.99 15.57
N LEU A 459 -19.21 -27.99 15.45
CA LEU A 459 -17.85 -28.00 16.01
C LEU A 459 -17.84 -27.99 17.54
N ASP A 460 -18.82 -27.34 18.18
CA ASP A 460 -18.99 -27.36 19.64
C ASP A 460 -19.33 -28.76 20.14
N GLY A 461 -20.21 -29.47 19.43
CA GLY A 461 -20.52 -30.88 19.71
C GLY A 461 -19.33 -31.83 19.55
N CYS A 462 -18.30 -31.43 18.80
CA CYS A 462 -17.03 -32.15 18.67
C CYS A 462 -15.97 -31.76 19.73
N GLU A 463 -16.32 -30.89 20.69
CA GLU A 463 -15.40 -30.34 21.71
C GLU A 463 -14.18 -29.62 21.09
N PHE A 464 -14.39 -28.96 19.95
CA PHE A 464 -13.31 -28.23 19.25
C PHE A 464 -13.16 -26.78 19.68
N PHE A 465 -14.01 -26.27 20.58
CA PHE A 465 -13.99 -24.88 21.07
C PHE A 465 -14.07 -23.87 19.91
N PRO A 466 -15.18 -23.86 19.15
CA PRO A 466 -15.26 -23.13 17.88
C PRO A 466 -15.12 -21.62 18.01
N ASP A 467 -15.50 -21.01 19.14
CA ASP A 467 -15.37 -19.56 19.34
C ASP A 467 -13.94 -19.07 19.14
N ILE A 468 -12.98 -19.71 19.83
CA ILE A 468 -11.55 -19.39 19.69
C ILE A 468 -10.98 -19.95 18.38
N GLY A 469 -11.35 -21.17 18.00
CA GLY A 469 -10.78 -21.83 16.82
C GLY A 469 -11.11 -21.10 15.51
N ILE A 470 -12.36 -20.69 15.32
CA ILE A 470 -12.78 -19.91 14.14
C ILE A 470 -12.12 -18.53 14.15
N GLU A 471 -12.01 -17.87 15.30
CA GLU A 471 -11.31 -16.59 15.41
C GLU A 471 -9.85 -16.72 14.99
N VAL A 472 -9.12 -17.75 15.45
CA VAL A 472 -7.72 -17.98 15.06
C VAL A 472 -7.59 -18.17 13.54
N LEU A 473 -8.48 -18.94 12.91
CA LEU A 473 -8.46 -19.13 11.45
C LEU A 473 -8.71 -17.82 10.69
N ILE A 474 -9.63 -16.96 11.18
CA ILE A 474 -9.88 -15.63 10.60
C ILE A 474 -8.63 -14.75 10.76
N LYS A 475 -8.05 -14.69 11.96
CA LYS A 475 -6.86 -13.86 12.25
C LYS A 475 -5.64 -14.30 11.45
N LYS A 476 -5.51 -15.60 11.14
CA LYS A 476 -4.47 -16.14 10.25
C LYS A 476 -4.82 -16.06 8.76
N SER A 477 -5.91 -15.38 8.40
CA SER A 477 -6.37 -15.19 7.02
C SER A 477 -6.61 -16.50 6.25
N LEU A 478 -6.98 -17.58 6.96
CA LEU A 478 -7.28 -18.89 6.38
C LEU A 478 -8.76 -19.02 6.00
N ILE A 479 -9.64 -18.30 6.70
CA ILE A 479 -11.06 -18.18 6.37
C ILE A 479 -11.51 -16.73 6.52
N LYS A 480 -12.64 -16.40 5.90
CA LYS A 480 -13.34 -15.14 6.06
C LYS A 480 -14.78 -15.42 6.45
N VAL A 481 -15.42 -14.42 7.06
CA VAL A 481 -16.87 -14.40 7.20
C VAL A 481 -17.40 -13.40 6.18
N SER A 482 -18.56 -13.68 5.59
CA SER A 482 -19.28 -12.74 4.73
C SER A 482 -19.56 -11.41 5.45
N ASP A 483 -19.83 -10.35 4.68
CA ASP A 483 -20.05 -9.00 5.23
C ASP A 483 -21.26 -8.91 6.17
N ASP A 484 -22.26 -9.78 5.96
CA ASP A 484 -23.43 -9.95 6.85
C ASP A 484 -23.14 -10.82 8.10
N ASN A 485 -21.90 -11.30 8.23
CA ASN A 485 -21.40 -12.18 9.30
C ASN A 485 -22.12 -13.54 9.38
N GLN A 486 -22.77 -13.99 8.30
CA GLN A 486 -23.60 -15.20 8.30
C GLN A 486 -22.90 -16.45 7.77
N TYR A 487 -21.98 -16.34 6.81
CA TYR A 487 -21.42 -17.47 6.09
C TYR A 487 -19.91 -17.55 6.22
N LEU A 488 -19.39 -18.76 6.40
CA LEU A 488 -17.95 -19.03 6.38
C LEU A 488 -17.47 -19.22 4.95
N HIS A 489 -16.39 -18.55 4.59
CA HIS A 489 -15.77 -18.67 3.28
C HIS A 489 -14.29 -19.02 3.40
N MET A 490 -13.89 -20.06 2.68
CA MET A 490 -12.51 -20.48 2.48
C MET A 490 -12.17 -20.32 1.00
N HIS A 491 -11.00 -19.72 0.72
CA HIS A 491 -10.50 -19.56 -0.64
C HIS A 491 -10.37 -20.92 -1.34
N ALA A 492 -10.69 -21.01 -2.64
CA ALA A 492 -10.73 -22.28 -3.37
C ALA A 492 -9.42 -23.10 -3.23
N LEU A 493 -8.27 -22.45 -3.41
CA LEU A 493 -6.96 -23.11 -3.24
C LEU A 493 -6.64 -23.53 -1.79
N LEU A 494 -7.18 -22.84 -0.77
CA LEU A 494 -7.05 -23.29 0.62
C LEU A 494 -7.91 -24.53 0.89
N GLN A 495 -9.11 -24.56 0.30
CA GLN A 495 -9.99 -25.71 0.38
C GLN A 495 -9.36 -26.93 -0.30
N GLU A 496 -8.82 -26.74 -1.50
CA GLU A 496 -8.10 -27.79 -2.23
C GLU A 496 -6.90 -28.30 -1.44
N MET A 497 -6.08 -27.41 -0.87
CA MET A 497 -4.99 -27.77 0.03
C MET A 497 -5.47 -28.62 1.21
N GLY A 498 -6.52 -28.20 1.90
CA GLY A 498 -7.06 -28.93 3.05
C GLY A 498 -7.52 -30.34 2.67
N ARG A 499 -8.21 -30.47 1.54
CA ARG A 499 -8.65 -31.77 1.00
C ARG A 499 -7.46 -32.64 0.61
N LYS A 500 -6.42 -32.08 -0.02
CA LYS A 500 -5.18 -32.80 -0.36
C LYS A 500 -4.45 -33.31 0.88
N ILE A 501 -4.37 -32.53 1.95
CA ILE A 501 -3.77 -32.97 3.22
C ILE A 501 -4.48 -34.23 3.77
N VAL A 502 -5.81 -34.34 3.60
CA VAL A 502 -6.55 -35.54 4.01
C VAL A 502 -6.30 -36.72 3.07
N GLU A 503 -6.25 -36.48 1.76
CA GLU A 503 -5.96 -37.52 0.75
C GLU A 503 -4.55 -38.09 0.89
N GLU A 504 -3.55 -37.23 1.17
CA GLU A 504 -2.14 -37.61 1.36
C GLU A 504 -1.91 -38.56 2.54
N LYS A 505 -2.82 -38.59 3.53
CA LYS A 505 -2.73 -39.53 4.65
C LYS A 505 -2.79 -40.99 4.20
N CYS A 506 -3.62 -41.29 3.19
CA CYS A 506 -3.64 -42.59 2.55
C CYS A 506 -4.30 -42.48 1.17
N ILE A 507 -3.49 -42.59 0.12
CA ILE A 507 -3.94 -42.46 -1.27
C ILE A 507 -4.84 -43.64 -1.63
N ASP A 508 -4.40 -44.86 -1.35
CA ASP A 508 -5.04 -46.08 -1.86
C ASP A 508 -6.24 -46.55 -1.03
N GLU A 509 -6.29 -46.22 0.27
CA GLU A 509 -7.33 -46.71 1.19
C GLU A 509 -8.08 -45.54 1.84
N PRO A 510 -9.26 -45.16 1.30
CA PRO A 510 -10.08 -44.10 1.89
C PRO A 510 -10.48 -44.40 3.33
N GLY A 511 -10.61 -45.67 3.71
CA GLY A 511 -10.93 -46.12 5.07
C GLY A 511 -9.95 -45.64 6.14
N LYS A 512 -8.72 -45.28 5.76
CA LYS A 512 -7.65 -44.78 6.65
C LYS A 512 -7.54 -43.25 6.71
N ARG A 513 -8.39 -42.53 5.99
CA ARG A 513 -8.41 -41.05 5.98
C ARG A 513 -9.26 -40.52 7.12
N CYS A 514 -9.00 -39.29 7.56
CA CYS A 514 -9.73 -38.69 8.69
C CYS A 514 -11.06 -38.05 8.31
N ARG A 515 -11.23 -37.63 7.05
CA ARG A 515 -12.48 -37.07 6.51
C ARG A 515 -12.85 -37.72 5.20
N LEU A 516 -14.14 -37.98 4.99
CA LEU A 516 -14.68 -38.51 3.74
C LEU A 516 -15.84 -37.63 3.25
N TRP A 517 -15.63 -36.97 2.10
CA TRP A 517 -16.63 -36.09 1.47
C TRP A 517 -16.98 -36.49 0.03
N LYS A 518 -16.19 -37.37 -0.59
CA LYS A 518 -16.47 -37.88 -1.95
C LYS A 518 -17.43 -39.04 -1.85
N GLU A 519 -18.59 -38.94 -2.50
CA GLU A 519 -19.62 -39.99 -2.54
C GLU A 519 -19.04 -41.37 -2.90
N ARG A 520 -18.13 -41.43 -3.89
CA ARG A 520 -17.45 -42.67 -4.30
C ARG A 520 -16.64 -43.31 -3.19
N ASP A 521 -15.92 -42.50 -2.42
CA ASP A 521 -15.05 -42.97 -1.33
C ASP A 521 -15.92 -43.44 -0.14
N VAL A 522 -16.98 -42.69 0.18
CA VAL A 522 -17.97 -43.05 1.20
C VAL A 522 -18.65 -44.37 0.86
N HIS A 523 -19.15 -44.51 -0.38
CA HIS A 523 -19.78 -45.74 -0.85
C HIS A 523 -18.79 -46.92 -0.82
N HIS A 524 -17.54 -46.72 -1.24
CA HIS A 524 -16.51 -47.76 -1.17
C HIS A 524 -16.30 -48.24 0.26
N VAL A 525 -16.08 -47.32 1.19
CA VAL A 525 -15.79 -47.63 2.60
C VAL A 525 -16.97 -48.34 3.28
N LEU A 526 -18.20 -47.86 3.03
CA LEU A 526 -19.42 -48.46 3.58
C LEU A 526 -19.75 -49.83 2.99
N THR A 527 -19.56 -50.03 1.68
CA THR A 527 -19.87 -51.32 1.03
C THR A 527 -18.79 -52.37 1.21
N LYS A 528 -17.53 -51.96 1.35
CA LYS A 528 -16.39 -52.88 1.56
C LYS A 528 -16.05 -53.07 3.04
N ASN A 529 -16.75 -52.39 3.95
CA ASN A 529 -16.49 -52.43 5.40
C ASN A 529 -15.02 -52.12 5.74
N THR A 530 -14.39 -51.16 5.05
CA THR A 530 -13.00 -50.73 5.31
C THR A 530 -12.90 -49.57 6.29
N VAL A 531 -13.99 -49.23 6.98
CA VAL A 531 -14.04 -48.19 8.02
C VAL A 531 -13.00 -48.48 9.10
N THR A 532 -12.18 -47.49 9.44
CA THR A 532 -11.24 -47.57 10.56
C THR A 532 -11.51 -46.47 11.58
N GLU A 533 -10.94 -46.61 12.79
CA GLU A 533 -10.96 -45.59 13.85
C GLU A 533 -10.33 -44.25 13.44
N MET A 534 -9.64 -44.19 12.29
CA MET A 534 -9.06 -42.97 11.76
C MET A 534 -10.12 -42.00 11.22
N ILE A 535 -11.27 -42.50 10.75
CA ILE A 535 -12.35 -41.67 10.20
C ILE A 535 -12.99 -40.91 11.36
N LYS A 536 -12.84 -39.59 11.36
CA LYS A 536 -13.44 -38.68 12.34
C LYS A 536 -14.78 -38.12 11.84
N SER A 537 -14.87 -37.82 10.54
CA SER A 537 -16.05 -37.17 9.95
C SER A 537 -16.34 -37.71 8.56
N MET A 538 -17.62 -37.88 8.25
CA MET A 538 -18.10 -38.33 6.95
C MET A 538 -19.43 -37.65 6.62
N ILE A 539 -19.61 -37.24 5.37
CA ILE A 539 -20.90 -36.76 4.87
C ILE A 539 -21.55 -37.85 4.03
N ILE A 540 -22.86 -38.02 4.20
CA ILE A 540 -23.68 -38.92 3.40
C ILE A 540 -24.77 -38.04 2.79
N ASP A 541 -24.66 -37.82 1.49
CA ASP A 541 -25.72 -37.16 0.74
C ASP A 541 -26.83 -38.19 0.51
N ASN A 542 -28.05 -37.85 0.92
CA ASN A 542 -29.25 -38.69 0.74
C ASN A 542 -29.87 -38.52 -0.65
#